data_AF-A0A4U9HQT9-F1
#
_entry.id   AF-A0A4U9HQT9-F1
#
_cell.length_a   1.000
_cell.length_b   1.000
_cell.length_c   1.000
_cell.angle_alpha   90.00
_cell.angle_beta   90.00
_cell.angle_gamma   90.00
#
_symmetry.space_group_name_H-M   'P 1'
#
loop_
_entity.id
_entity.type
_entity.pdbx_description
1 polymer ?
#
loop_
_entity_poly.entity_id
_entity_poly.type
_entity_poly.pdbx_seq_one_letter_code
_entity_poly.pdbx_strand_id
1 'polypeptide(L)'
;MTGMHKLRYTLLGALLAVSAGSFAQQVVTTADLVQQPGYQSSWQQMVKGQARLPGWARKGSGTSTPAETVSWQGQQYQVGNICKPHDCGNNFLIVAFKADKSQAWGVRV
;
A
#
# COMPACT_ATOMS: atom_id res chain seq x y z
N MET A 1 -17.62 -55.01 36.41
CA MET A 1 -17.50 -53.61 36.87
C MET A 1 -16.35 -52.94 36.14
N THR A 2 -16.56 -52.35 34.95
CA THR A 2 -15.58 -51.43 34.30
C THR A 2 -16.17 -50.96 32.96
N GLY A 3 -17.07 -49.99 33.00
CA GLY A 3 -17.75 -49.56 31.77
C GLY A 3 -18.44 -48.21 31.82
N MET A 4 -17.98 -47.25 32.63
CA MET A 4 -18.65 -45.93 32.72
C MET A 4 -17.71 -44.72 32.84
N HIS A 5 -16.38 -44.89 32.82
CA HIS A 5 -15.46 -43.75 33.01
C HIS A 5 -14.96 -43.10 31.71
N LYS A 6 -15.13 -43.73 30.55
CA LYS A 6 -14.70 -43.14 29.26
C LYS A 6 -15.67 -42.11 28.68
N LEU A 7 -16.86 -41.95 29.28
CA LEU A 7 -17.92 -41.08 28.76
C LEU A 7 -17.99 -39.70 29.44
N ARG A 8 -17.09 -39.40 30.39
CA ARG A 8 -17.08 -38.14 31.16
C ARG A 8 -16.05 -37.10 30.70
N TYR A 9 -15.18 -37.45 29.76
CA TYR A 9 -14.09 -36.58 29.30
C TYR A 9 -14.28 -36.01 27.88
N THR A 10 -15.49 -36.09 27.32
CA THR A 10 -15.75 -35.68 25.93
C THR A 10 -16.57 -34.39 25.80
N LEU A 11 -16.76 -33.61 26.89
CA LEU A 11 -17.70 -32.48 26.88
C LEU A 11 -17.17 -31.14 27.43
N LEU A 12 -15.87 -30.96 27.66
CA LEU A 12 -15.33 -29.67 28.14
C LEU A 12 -14.17 -29.20 27.25
N GLY A 13 -14.46 -28.75 26.02
CA GLY A 13 -13.39 -28.33 25.11
C GLY A 13 -13.81 -27.53 23.89
N ALA A 14 -14.93 -26.81 23.92
CA ALA A 14 -15.37 -26.04 22.75
C ALA A 14 -15.99 -24.70 23.17
N LEU A 15 -15.15 -23.74 23.56
CA LEU A 15 -15.49 -22.31 23.64
C LEU A 15 -14.22 -21.47 23.53
N LEU A 16 -13.43 -21.70 22.47
CA LEU A 16 -12.49 -20.68 22.00
C LEU A 16 -13.29 -19.70 21.15
N ALA A 17 -13.76 -18.63 21.79
CA ALA A 17 -14.35 -17.49 21.11
C ALA A 17 -13.35 -16.97 20.06
N VAL A 18 -13.73 -17.04 18.79
CA VAL A 18 -13.03 -16.36 17.71
C VAL A 18 -13.24 -14.87 17.95
N SER A 19 -12.27 -14.20 18.56
CA SER A 19 -12.20 -12.74 18.54
C SER A 19 -12.00 -12.33 17.09
N ALA A 20 -13.07 -11.87 16.45
CA ALA A 20 -12.97 -11.18 15.17
C ALA A 20 -12.15 -9.91 15.43
N GLY A 21 -10.85 -9.98 15.16
CA GLY A 21 -9.97 -8.82 15.22
C GLY A 21 -10.52 -7.77 14.26
N SER A 22 -10.82 -6.58 14.78
CA SER A 22 -11.16 -5.45 13.94
C SER A 22 -9.87 -5.01 13.23
N PHE A 23 -9.71 -5.39 11.96
CA PHE A 23 -8.59 -4.93 11.15
C PHE A 23 -8.86 -3.47 10.80
N ALA A 24 -8.09 -2.54 11.38
CA ALA A 24 -8.06 -1.17 10.90
C ALA A 24 -7.59 -1.21 9.43
N GLN A 25 -8.42 -0.71 8.52
CA GLN A 25 -8.09 -0.67 7.10
C GLN A 25 -6.93 0.32 6.93
N GLN A 26 -5.73 -0.19 6.65
CA GLN A 26 -4.56 0.66 6.50
C GLN A 26 -4.76 1.58 5.29
N VAL A 27 -4.81 2.87 5.56
CA VAL A 27 -4.89 3.89 4.52
C VAL A 27 -3.53 3.96 3.85
N VAL A 28 -3.46 3.46 2.61
CA VAL A 28 -2.20 3.38 1.85
C VAL A 28 -1.96 4.70 1.11
N THR A 29 -0.87 5.37 1.44
CA THR A 29 -0.45 6.61 0.76
C THR A 29 0.39 6.33 -0.49
N THR A 30 0.61 7.38 -1.29
CA THR A 30 1.50 7.26 -2.46
C THR A 30 2.93 6.88 -2.06
N ALA A 31 3.44 7.41 -0.94
CA ALA A 31 4.77 7.03 -0.44
C ALA A 31 4.81 5.56 0.00
N ASP A 32 3.73 5.05 0.63
CA ASP A 32 3.63 3.64 1.00
C ASP A 32 3.64 2.72 -0.23
N LEU A 33 2.94 3.12 -1.31
CA LEU A 33 2.96 2.37 -2.58
C LEU A 33 4.38 2.25 -3.12
N VAL A 34 5.17 3.34 -3.11
CA VAL A 34 6.57 3.28 -3.62
C VAL A 34 7.43 2.28 -2.85
N GLN A 35 7.15 2.04 -1.57
CA GLN A 35 7.89 1.06 -0.76
C GLN A 35 7.47 -0.39 -1.01
N GLN A 36 6.33 -0.62 -1.67
CA GLN A 36 5.85 -1.98 -1.94
C GLN A 36 6.61 -2.61 -3.12
N PRO A 37 6.91 -3.93 -3.04
CA PRO A 37 7.48 -4.67 -4.16
C PRO A 37 6.63 -4.54 -5.45
N GLY A 38 7.32 -4.32 -6.57
CA GLY A 38 6.72 -4.05 -7.89
C GLY A 38 6.47 -2.57 -8.16
N TYR A 39 5.78 -1.87 -7.25
CA TYR A 39 5.61 -0.41 -7.36
C TYR A 39 6.95 0.34 -7.22
N GLN A 40 7.84 -0.15 -6.35
CA GLN A 40 9.22 0.35 -6.27
C GLN A 40 9.96 0.22 -7.60
N SER A 41 9.75 -0.88 -8.34
CA SER A 41 10.42 -1.12 -9.63
C SER A 41 9.91 -0.16 -10.70
N SER A 42 8.59 -0.01 -10.85
CA SER A 42 8.01 0.94 -11.80
C SER A 42 8.34 2.39 -11.44
N TRP A 43 8.43 2.73 -10.15
CA TRP A 43 8.94 4.02 -9.68
C TRP A 43 10.39 4.26 -10.14
N GLN A 44 11.29 3.32 -9.86
CA GLN A 44 12.70 3.42 -10.23
C GLN A 44 12.88 3.56 -11.75
N GLN A 45 12.08 2.83 -12.54
CA GLN A 45 12.07 2.95 -13.99
C GLN A 45 11.60 4.33 -14.45
N MET A 46 10.50 4.84 -13.88
CA MET A 46 9.95 6.16 -14.19
C MET A 46 10.94 7.29 -13.90
N VAL A 47 11.65 7.24 -12.76
CA VAL A 47 12.60 8.29 -12.37
C VAL A 47 14.00 8.13 -12.99
N LYS A 48 14.27 7.01 -13.66
CA LYS A 48 15.57 6.74 -14.29
C LYS A 48 15.88 7.80 -15.37
N GLY A 49 17.10 8.31 -15.37
CA GLY A 49 17.55 9.33 -16.34
C GLY A 49 17.05 10.75 -16.09
N GLN A 50 16.21 10.99 -15.07
CA GLN A 50 15.69 12.32 -14.75
C GLN A 50 16.74 13.17 -14.00
N ALA A 51 17.70 13.75 -14.71
CA ALA A 51 18.85 14.44 -14.12
C ALA A 51 18.47 15.50 -13.05
N ARG A 52 17.43 16.30 -13.32
CA ARG A 52 16.98 17.41 -12.45
C ARG A 52 15.97 17.03 -11.36
N LEU A 53 15.73 15.72 -11.15
CA LEU A 53 14.79 15.28 -10.12
C LEU A 53 15.41 15.39 -8.71
N PRO A 54 14.78 16.06 -7.73
CA PRO A 54 15.36 16.18 -6.40
C PRO A 54 15.44 14.81 -5.69
N GLY A 55 16.34 14.69 -4.71
CA GLY A 55 16.63 13.40 -4.05
C GLY A 55 15.42 12.77 -3.35
N TRP A 56 14.55 13.58 -2.74
CA TRP A 56 13.31 13.10 -2.10
C TRP A 56 12.38 12.42 -3.12
N ALA A 57 12.25 13.03 -4.31
CA ALA A 57 11.44 12.50 -5.39
C ALA A 57 12.11 11.28 -6.04
N ARG A 58 13.44 11.23 -6.21
CA ARG A 58 14.10 10.00 -6.68
C ARG A 58 13.80 8.81 -5.76
N LYS A 59 13.84 9.03 -4.44
CA LYS A 59 13.59 7.98 -3.44
C LYS A 59 12.10 7.63 -3.29
N GLY A 60 11.20 8.46 -3.83
CA GLY A 60 9.76 8.36 -3.57
C GLY A 60 9.43 8.43 -2.08
N SER A 61 10.22 9.22 -1.36
CA SER A 61 10.06 9.48 0.07
C SER A 61 9.60 10.93 0.24
N GLY A 62 8.42 11.14 0.81
CA GLY A 62 7.83 12.46 0.95
C GLY A 62 6.48 12.41 1.63
N THR A 63 5.96 13.58 1.98
CA THR A 63 4.60 13.70 2.50
C THR A 63 3.62 13.34 1.39
N SER A 64 2.66 12.46 1.67
CA SER A 64 1.68 12.04 0.68
C SER A 64 0.32 11.81 1.32
N THR A 65 -0.70 11.94 0.50
CA THR A 65 -2.08 11.62 0.84
C THR A 65 -2.37 10.16 0.44
N PRO A 66 -3.52 9.61 0.89
CA PRO A 66 -3.99 8.30 0.44
C PRO A 66 -4.04 8.25 -1.09
N ALA A 67 -3.59 7.14 -1.67
CA ALA A 67 -3.76 6.92 -3.11
C ALA A 67 -5.21 6.53 -3.41
N GLU A 68 -5.72 7.01 -4.54
CA GLU A 68 -7.04 6.71 -5.06
C GLU A 68 -6.95 5.63 -6.13
N THR A 69 -7.94 4.73 -6.14
CA THR A 69 -8.08 3.77 -7.25
C THR A 69 -8.91 4.40 -8.36
N VAL A 70 -8.33 4.50 -9.56
CA VAL A 70 -8.98 5.07 -10.75
C VAL A 70 -9.08 4.01 -11.83
N SER A 71 -10.29 3.83 -12.39
CA SER A 71 -10.51 3.00 -13.58
C SER A 71 -10.51 3.86 -14.84
N TRP A 72 -9.66 3.50 -15.81
CA TRP A 72 -9.58 4.21 -17.09
C TRP A 72 -9.28 3.23 -18.23
N GLN A 73 -10.07 3.28 -19.30
CA GLN A 73 -9.96 2.39 -20.48
C GLN A 73 -9.84 0.89 -20.13
N GLY A 74 -10.61 0.42 -19.14
CA GLY A 74 -10.58 -0.99 -18.71
C GLY A 74 -9.31 -1.39 -17.95
N GLN A 75 -8.51 -0.43 -17.49
CA GLN A 75 -7.34 -0.64 -16.64
C GLN A 75 -7.55 0.05 -15.28
N GLN A 76 -6.93 -0.48 -14.24
CA GLN A 76 -6.94 0.08 -12.89
C GLN A 76 -5.62 0.77 -12.58
N TYR A 77 -5.71 1.89 -11.87
CA TYR A 77 -4.58 2.72 -11.49
C TYR A 77 -4.65 3.09 -10.02
N GLN A 78 -3.49 3.22 -9.38
CA GLN A 78 -3.35 3.92 -8.10
C GLN A 78 -2.80 5.31 -8.40
N VAL A 79 -3.60 6.34 -8.11
CA VAL A 79 -3.29 7.74 -8.41
C VAL A 79 -3.16 8.51 -7.11
N GLY A 80 -2.14 9.35 -7.00
CA GLY A 80 -1.98 10.19 -5.83
C GLY A 80 -0.86 11.19 -5.97
N ASN A 81 -0.47 11.80 -4.86
CA ASN A 81 0.59 12.80 -4.83
C ASN A 81 1.66 12.47 -3.79
N ILE A 82 2.87 12.94 -4.06
CA ILE A 82 3.98 12.95 -3.11
C ILE A 82 4.70 14.30 -3.18
N CYS A 83 4.97 14.90 -2.03
CA CYS A 83 5.57 16.23 -1.94
C CYS A 83 6.78 16.26 -1.01
N LYS A 84 7.61 17.28 -1.20
CA LYS A 84 8.76 17.55 -0.36
C LYS A 84 8.29 17.86 1.06
N PRO A 85 8.77 17.14 2.10
CA PRO A 85 8.42 17.46 3.48
C PRO A 85 8.73 18.92 3.80
N HIS A 86 7.79 19.58 4.49
CA HIS A 86 7.84 20.99 4.89
C HIS A 86 7.83 22.03 3.75
N ASP A 87 7.61 21.61 2.50
CA ASP A 87 7.62 22.50 1.31
C ASP A 87 6.67 21.97 0.21
N CYS A 88 5.51 21.47 0.63
CA CYS A 88 4.62 20.73 -0.27
C CYS A 88 3.98 21.59 -1.36
N GLY A 89 3.68 22.85 -1.08
CA GLY A 89 3.03 23.75 -2.03
C GLY A 89 3.87 24.08 -3.27
N ASN A 90 5.20 23.99 -3.17
CA ASN A 90 6.12 24.38 -4.24
C ASN A 90 6.83 23.19 -4.89
N ASN A 91 6.73 21.99 -4.30
CA ASN A 91 7.51 20.84 -4.70
C ASN A 91 6.69 19.57 -4.51
N PHE A 92 5.90 19.21 -5.53
CA PHE A 92 5.10 18.00 -5.51
C PHE A 92 5.08 17.28 -6.86
N LEU A 93 4.82 15.98 -6.79
CA LEU A 93 4.58 15.12 -7.94
C LEU A 93 3.17 14.57 -7.83
N ILE A 94 2.47 14.54 -8.96
CA ILE A 94 1.26 13.74 -9.16
C ILE A 94 1.70 12.47 -9.88
N VAL A 95 1.25 11.31 -9.40
CA VAL A 95 1.74 10.00 -9.81
C VAL A 95 0.57 9.09 -10.12
N ALA A 96 0.67 8.31 -11.19
CA ALA A 96 -0.23 7.21 -11.49
C ALA A 96 0.58 5.92 -11.65
N PHE A 97 0.25 4.88 -10.91
CA PHE A 97 0.76 3.53 -11.13
C PHE A 97 -0.32 2.68 -11.77
N LYS A 98 0.03 1.82 -12.73
CA LYS A 98 -0.86 0.71 -13.09
C LYS A 98 -1.01 -0.21 -11.86
N ALA A 99 -2.22 -0.71 -11.61
CA ALA A 99 -2.48 -1.65 -10.52
C ALA A 99 -1.73 -2.99 -10.68
N ASP A 100 -1.40 -3.38 -11.92
CA ASP A 100 -0.53 -4.51 -12.23
C ASP A 100 0.98 -4.23 -11.97
N LYS A 101 1.30 -3.01 -11.52
CA LYS A 101 2.64 -2.53 -11.14
C LYS A 101 3.65 -2.44 -12.29
N SER A 102 3.24 -2.72 -13.52
CA SER A 102 4.12 -2.79 -14.68
C SER A 102 4.66 -1.42 -15.12
N GLN A 103 3.97 -0.33 -14.77
CA GLN A 103 4.33 1.00 -15.20
C GLN A 103 3.84 2.08 -14.22
N ALA A 104 4.59 3.17 -14.18
CA ALA A 104 4.24 4.39 -13.46
C ALA A 104 4.46 5.62 -14.35
N TRP A 105 3.67 6.66 -14.11
CA TRP A 105 3.82 8.00 -14.70
C TRP A 105 3.81 9.04 -13.61
N GLY A 106 4.54 10.13 -13.83
CA GLY A 106 4.66 11.21 -12.87
C GLY A 106 4.75 12.56 -13.57
N VAL A 107 4.01 13.53 -13.05
CA VAL A 107 4.13 14.95 -13.42
C VAL A 107 4.66 15.69 -12.22
N ARG A 108 5.79 16.38 -12.38
CA ARG A 108 6.30 17.32 -11.39
C ARG A 108 5.64 18.67 -11.63
N VAL A 109 5.06 19.24 -10.57
CA VAL A 109 4.46 20.57 -10.56
C VAL A 109 5.37 21.54 -9.80
#